data_AF-A0A7I7WM19-F1
#
_entry.id   AF-A0A7I7WM19-F1
#
_cell.length_a   1.000
_cell.length_b   1.000
_cell.length_c   1.000
_cell.angle_alpha   90.00
_cell.angle_beta   90.00
_cell.angle_gamma   90.00
#
_symmetry.space_group_name_H-M   'P 1'
#
loop_
_entity.id
_entity.type
_entity.pdbx_description
1 polymer ?
#
loop_
_entity_poly.entity_id
_entity_poly.type
_entity_poly.pdbx_seq_one_letter_code
_entity_poly.pdbx_strand_id
1 'polypeptide(L)'
;MDLSLSGEQRQLVDSFAAMYARESTSERVRAAEPLGFDPKLWKALLETGVIEMAVDEAAGGWAASEVDLALIAEQFGRAVASAPVIESQVAARVLAGCGEPGAELLGYALAGDKLISFTPRRGYGDSLKLVPAGAVADAVVAFVDGRVVAVPVAENRCPVTNLGSLPLADITIDDAAVLAEGEDARACLRLPSTCGSR
;
A
#
# COMPACT_ATOMS: atom_id res chain seq x y z
N MET A 1 30.61 1.99 -12.84
CA MET A 1 29.20 1.97 -12.43
C MET A 1 28.93 3.30 -11.77
N ASP A 2 27.99 4.08 -12.31
CA ASP A 2 27.52 5.31 -11.65
C ASP A 2 26.26 4.96 -10.88
N LEU A 3 26.29 5.21 -9.57
CA LEU A 3 25.20 4.93 -8.62
C LEU A 3 24.50 6.22 -8.17
N SER A 4 24.83 7.36 -8.78
CA SER A 4 24.18 8.62 -8.46
C SER A 4 22.74 8.64 -8.98
N LEU A 5 21.86 9.33 -8.24
CA LEU A 5 20.49 9.54 -8.66
C LEU A 5 20.43 10.36 -9.94
N SER A 6 19.49 10.03 -10.82
CA SER A 6 19.16 10.87 -11.98
C SER A 6 18.61 12.24 -11.53
N GLY A 7 18.51 13.19 -12.46
CA GLY A 7 17.89 14.50 -12.16
C GLY A 7 16.43 14.36 -11.72
N GLU A 8 15.68 13.47 -12.37
CA GLU A 8 14.27 13.18 -12.07
C GLU A 8 14.12 12.52 -10.69
N GLN A 9 14.98 11.55 -10.38
CA GLN A 9 15.00 10.89 -9.07
C GLN A 9 15.31 11.86 -7.93
N ARG A 10 16.22 12.83 -8.16
CA ARG A 10 16.49 13.89 -7.18
C ARG A 10 15.26 14.79 -6.98
N GLN A 11 14.60 15.18 -8.06
CA GLN A 11 13.37 15.97 -7.97
C GLN A 11 12.25 15.23 -7.23
N LEU A 12 12.12 13.92 -7.46
CA LEU A 12 11.18 13.07 -6.74
C LEU A 12 11.48 13.07 -5.23
N VAL A 13 12.74 12.80 -4.86
CA VAL A 13 13.21 12.82 -3.47
C VAL A 13 12.94 14.18 -2.83
N ASP A 14 13.34 15.27 -3.47
CA ASP A 14 13.19 16.63 -2.95
C ASP A 14 11.71 16.99 -2.75
N SER A 15 10.83 16.58 -3.67
CA SER A 15 9.40 16.84 -3.60
C SER A 15 8.73 16.12 -2.43
N PHE A 16 8.98 14.82 -2.27
CA PHE A 16 8.45 14.05 -1.14
C PHE A 16 9.06 14.50 0.19
N ALA A 17 10.36 14.79 0.24
CA ALA A 17 11.00 15.34 1.43
C ALA A 17 10.37 16.66 1.86
N ALA A 18 10.13 17.59 0.92
CA ALA A 18 9.50 18.87 1.21
C ALA A 18 8.04 18.71 1.66
N MET A 19 7.28 17.81 1.04
CA MET A 19 5.91 17.49 1.46
C MET A 19 5.90 16.95 2.89
N TYR A 20 6.69 15.92 3.19
CA TYR A 20 6.72 15.33 4.52
C TYR A 20 7.22 16.30 5.60
N ALA A 21 8.17 17.17 5.28
CA ALA A 21 8.63 18.21 6.20
C ALA A 21 7.48 19.17 6.60
N ARG A 22 6.53 19.42 5.69
CA ARG A 22 5.36 20.27 5.92
C ARG A 22 4.20 19.52 6.60
N GLU A 23 3.93 18.30 6.15
CA GLU A 23 2.71 17.56 6.50
C GLU A 23 2.91 16.46 7.57
N SER A 24 4.15 16.11 7.91
CA SER A 24 4.50 15.07 8.89
C SER A 24 5.41 15.62 10.00
N THR A 25 5.05 16.79 10.54
CA THR A 25 5.80 17.39 11.67
C THR A 25 5.70 16.51 12.92
N SER A 26 6.66 16.62 13.85
CA SER A 26 6.64 15.84 15.10
C SER A 26 5.36 16.02 15.93
N GLU A 27 4.74 17.21 15.86
CA GLU A 27 3.44 17.47 16.50
C GLU A 27 2.33 16.61 15.87
N ARG A 28 2.30 16.52 14.54
CA ARG A 28 1.31 15.73 13.80
C ARG A 28 1.50 14.24 14.00
N VAL A 29 2.75 13.77 13.95
CA VAL A 29 3.08 12.37 14.25
C VAL A 29 2.62 11.99 15.66
N ARG A 30 2.88 12.85 16.66
CA ARG A 30 2.41 12.62 18.03
C ARG A 30 0.88 12.68 18.14
N ALA A 31 0.22 13.58 17.41
CA ALA A 31 -1.24 13.65 17.37
C ALA A 31 -1.87 12.40 16.71
N ALA A 32 -1.18 11.77 15.76
CA ALA A 32 -1.62 10.56 15.09
C ALA A 32 -1.36 9.29 15.91
N GLU A 33 -0.47 9.32 16.91
CA GLU A 33 -0.04 8.18 17.74
C GLU A 33 -1.18 7.27 18.26
N PRO A 34 -2.36 7.78 18.69
CA PRO A 34 -3.42 6.91 19.18
C PRO A 34 -3.92 5.87 18.17
N LEU A 35 -3.88 6.18 16.87
CA LEU A 35 -4.32 5.29 15.78
C LEU A 35 -3.20 4.92 14.82
N GLY A 36 -2.11 5.68 14.78
CA GLY A 36 -1.04 5.53 13.78
C GLY A 36 -1.35 6.11 12.41
N PHE A 37 -2.40 6.92 12.31
CA PHE A 37 -2.93 7.38 11.04
C PHE A 37 -3.30 8.85 11.09
N ASP A 38 -2.69 9.65 10.21
CA ASP A 38 -3.05 11.03 9.97
C ASP A 38 -3.85 11.14 8.65
N PRO A 39 -5.19 11.31 8.71
CA PRO A 39 -6.03 11.36 7.52
C PRO A 39 -5.72 12.57 6.63
N LYS A 40 -5.19 13.66 7.19
CA LYS A 40 -4.82 14.85 6.40
C LYS A 40 -3.53 14.59 5.62
N LEU A 41 -2.54 13.92 6.24
CA LEU A 41 -1.33 13.48 5.55
C LEU A 41 -1.68 12.48 4.45
N TRP A 42 -2.56 11.51 4.75
CA TRP A 42 -3.01 10.52 3.77
C TRP A 42 -3.66 11.19 2.55
N LYS A 43 -4.57 12.15 2.78
CA LYS A 43 -5.17 12.91 1.67
C LYS A 43 -4.12 13.65 0.83
N ALA A 44 -3.17 14.33 1.47
CA ALA A 44 -2.12 15.05 0.75
C ALA A 44 -1.23 14.11 -0.09
N LEU A 45 -1.00 12.88 0.38
CA LEU A 45 -0.27 11.85 -0.36
C LEU A 45 -1.04 11.33 -1.58
N LEU A 46 -2.35 11.09 -1.43
CA LEU A 46 -3.22 10.72 -2.56
C LEU A 46 -3.21 11.81 -3.64
N GLU A 47 -3.24 13.09 -3.25
CA GLU A 47 -3.18 14.22 -4.19
C GLU A 47 -1.86 14.28 -5.01
N THR A 48 -0.81 13.56 -4.59
CA THR A 48 0.44 13.45 -5.37
C THR A 48 0.50 12.28 -6.34
N GLY A 49 -0.54 11.44 -6.37
CA GLY A 49 -0.57 10.24 -7.19
C GLY A 49 0.29 9.10 -6.63
N VAL A 50 0.49 9.05 -5.31
CA VAL A 50 1.41 8.09 -4.68
C VAL A 50 0.99 6.64 -4.95
N ILE A 51 -0.29 6.36 -5.20
CA ILE A 51 -0.79 5.01 -5.50
C ILE A 51 -0.65 4.70 -6.99
N GLU A 52 -0.98 5.67 -7.83
CA GLU A 52 -0.88 5.63 -9.28
C GLU A 52 0.56 5.37 -9.72
N MET A 53 1.55 5.97 -9.04
CA MET A 53 2.97 5.70 -9.25
C MET A 53 3.32 4.20 -9.22
N ALA A 54 2.65 3.41 -8.38
CA ALA A 54 2.98 2.00 -8.23
C ALA A 54 2.37 1.09 -9.31
N VAL A 55 1.43 1.61 -10.11
CA VAL A 55 0.62 0.81 -11.05
C VAL A 55 1.04 1.09 -12.49
N ASP A 56 0.99 0.08 -13.36
CA ASP A 56 1.30 0.25 -14.78
C ASP A 56 0.28 1.15 -15.49
N GLU A 57 0.72 1.87 -16.53
CA GLU A 57 -0.13 2.77 -17.33
C GLU A 57 -1.35 2.05 -17.92
N ALA A 58 -1.20 0.78 -18.32
CA ALA A 58 -2.30 -0.03 -18.86
C ALA A 58 -3.43 -0.28 -17.85
N ALA A 59 -3.14 -0.17 -16.56
CA ALA A 59 -4.10 -0.30 -15.47
C ALA A 59 -4.43 1.06 -14.80
N GLY A 60 -4.07 2.18 -15.45
CA GLY A 60 -4.39 3.54 -15.00
C GLY A 60 -3.37 4.20 -14.08
N GLY A 61 -2.18 3.61 -13.90
CA GLY A 61 -1.09 4.20 -13.12
C GLY A 61 -0.04 4.94 -13.95
N TRP A 62 1.13 5.21 -13.35
CA TRP A 62 2.24 5.96 -13.96
C TRP A 62 3.51 5.13 -14.17
N ALA A 63 3.48 3.84 -13.86
CA ALA A 63 4.58 2.90 -14.07
C ALA A 63 5.94 3.38 -13.52
N ALA A 64 5.96 3.95 -12.31
CA ALA A 64 7.20 4.36 -11.67
C ALA A 64 8.08 3.13 -11.41
N SER A 65 9.40 3.29 -11.52
CA SER A 65 10.31 2.17 -11.31
C SER A 65 10.37 1.74 -9.85
N GLU A 66 10.81 0.50 -9.59
CA GLU A 66 11.05 0.03 -8.22
C GLU A 66 12.03 0.94 -7.45
N VAL A 67 12.98 1.55 -8.14
CA VAL A 67 13.92 2.50 -7.52
C VAL A 67 13.19 3.77 -7.10
N ASP A 68 12.27 4.29 -7.92
CA ASP A 68 11.50 5.49 -7.60
C ASP A 68 10.58 5.25 -6.39
N LEU A 69 9.89 4.10 -6.35
CA LEU A 69 9.08 3.70 -5.20
C LEU A 69 9.93 3.50 -3.94
N ALA A 70 11.14 2.93 -4.07
CA ALA A 70 12.06 2.79 -2.94
C ALA A 70 12.55 4.14 -2.42
N LEU A 71 12.77 5.14 -3.29
CA LEU A 71 13.14 6.50 -2.89
C LEU A 71 12.00 7.19 -2.14
N ILE A 72 10.74 6.98 -2.56
CA ILE A 72 9.56 7.44 -1.83
C ILE A 72 9.48 6.77 -0.45
N ALA A 73 9.69 5.45 -0.39
CA ALA A 73 9.70 4.70 0.87
C ALA A 73 10.81 5.18 1.83
N GLU A 74 11.97 5.62 1.31
CA GLU A 74 13.02 6.23 2.13
C GLU A 74 12.55 7.54 2.77
N GLN A 75 11.90 8.43 2.00
CA GLN A 75 11.40 9.70 2.55
C GLN A 75 10.25 9.47 3.54
N PHE A 76 9.37 8.51 3.24
CA PHE A 76 8.33 8.04 4.15
C PHE A 76 8.91 7.60 5.51
N GLY A 77 9.94 6.75 5.50
CA GLY A 77 10.60 6.28 6.72
C GLY A 77 11.35 7.39 7.45
N ARG A 78 12.04 8.27 6.71
CA ARG A 78 12.76 9.43 7.26
C ARG A 78 11.84 10.37 8.03
N ALA A 79 10.60 10.55 7.57
CA ALA A 79 9.61 11.40 8.18
C ALA A 79 8.76 10.72 9.26
N VAL A 80 8.91 9.40 9.45
CA VAL A 80 8.03 8.59 10.30
C VAL A 80 6.55 8.84 9.96
N ALA A 81 6.26 8.88 8.66
CA ALA A 81 4.96 9.29 8.16
C ALA A 81 3.84 8.36 8.66
N SER A 82 2.82 8.95 9.29
CA SER A 82 1.67 8.23 9.84
C SER A 82 0.61 7.96 8.77
N ALA A 83 0.99 7.25 7.70
CA ALA A 83 0.12 6.93 6.56
C ALA A 83 0.52 5.59 5.89
N PRO A 84 -0.42 4.81 5.34
CA PRO A 84 -0.15 3.45 4.87
C PRO A 84 0.32 3.39 3.41
N VAL A 85 1.40 4.09 3.08
CA VAL A 85 1.85 4.25 1.68
C VAL A 85 2.24 2.91 1.05
N ILE A 86 3.09 2.14 1.72
CA ILE A 86 3.75 0.97 1.13
C ILE A 86 2.72 -0.15 0.91
N GLU A 87 1.94 -0.46 1.93
CA GLU A 87 0.91 -1.49 1.86
C GLU A 87 -0.19 -1.16 0.84
N SER A 88 -0.54 0.12 0.66
CA SER A 88 -1.52 0.54 -0.35
C SER A 88 -0.94 0.50 -1.77
N GLN A 89 0.32 0.90 -1.97
CA GLN A 89 1.00 0.73 -3.26
C GLN A 89 1.09 -0.74 -3.67
N VAL A 90 1.44 -1.63 -2.72
CA VAL A 90 1.50 -3.07 -3.00
C VAL A 90 0.10 -3.63 -3.27
N ALA A 91 -0.93 -3.21 -2.52
CA ALA A 91 -2.30 -3.62 -2.78
C ALA A 91 -2.75 -3.24 -4.21
N ALA A 92 -2.50 -2.01 -4.64
CA ALA A 92 -2.83 -1.55 -5.98
C ALA A 92 -2.12 -2.37 -7.07
N ARG A 93 -0.82 -2.70 -6.87
CA ARG A 93 -0.08 -3.59 -7.79
C ARG A 93 -0.67 -4.98 -7.89
N VAL A 94 -1.02 -5.59 -6.76
CA VAL A 94 -1.61 -6.93 -6.73
C VAL A 94 -2.99 -6.92 -7.41
N LEU A 95 -3.82 -5.91 -7.12
CA LEU A 95 -5.13 -5.74 -7.76
C LEU A 95 -5.01 -5.60 -9.29
N ALA A 96 -4.06 -4.80 -9.77
CA ALA A 96 -3.77 -4.67 -11.19
C ALA A 96 -3.34 -6.01 -11.80
N GLY A 97 -2.49 -6.77 -11.10
CA GLY A 97 -2.05 -8.10 -11.50
C GLY A 97 -3.18 -9.14 -11.56
N CYS A 98 -4.24 -8.96 -10.78
CA CYS A 98 -5.43 -9.83 -10.82
C CYS A 98 -6.31 -9.58 -12.05
N GLY A 99 -6.11 -8.50 -12.81
CA GLY A 99 -6.90 -8.20 -13.99
C GLY A 99 -8.34 -7.82 -13.66
N GLU A 100 -9.30 -8.31 -14.45
CA GLU A 100 -10.72 -7.93 -14.34
C GLU A 100 -11.30 -8.14 -12.91
N PRO A 101 -11.05 -9.27 -12.20
CA PRO A 101 -11.48 -9.44 -10.82
C PRO A 101 -11.01 -8.35 -9.85
N GLY A 102 -9.83 -7.76 -10.08
CA GLY A 102 -9.27 -6.71 -9.24
C GLY A 102 -9.63 -5.28 -9.68
N ALA A 103 -10.23 -5.11 -10.86
CA ALA A 103 -10.36 -3.81 -11.52
C ALA A 103 -11.24 -2.82 -10.75
N GLU A 104 -12.34 -3.28 -10.16
CA GLU A 104 -13.24 -2.39 -9.40
C GLU A 104 -12.54 -1.83 -8.15
N LEU A 105 -11.90 -2.71 -7.36
CA LEU A 105 -11.16 -2.31 -6.17
C LEU A 105 -9.95 -1.43 -6.52
N LEU A 106 -9.25 -1.73 -7.61
CA LEU A 106 -8.18 -0.86 -8.12
C LEU A 106 -8.72 0.54 -8.44
N GLY A 107 -9.87 0.63 -9.10
CA GLY A 107 -10.52 1.90 -9.40
C GLY A 107 -10.77 2.75 -8.15
N TYR A 108 -11.31 2.16 -7.08
CA TYR A 108 -11.48 2.87 -5.80
C TYR A 108 -10.16 3.27 -5.15
N ALA A 109 -9.11 2.44 -5.25
CA ALA A 109 -7.80 2.76 -4.70
C ALA A 109 -7.14 3.93 -5.43
N LEU A 110 -7.19 3.95 -6.77
CA LEU A 110 -6.64 5.03 -7.60
C LEU A 110 -7.44 6.33 -7.44
N ALA A 111 -8.76 6.25 -7.25
CA ALA A 111 -9.59 7.42 -6.96
C ALA A 111 -9.37 7.99 -5.54
N GLY A 112 -8.73 7.23 -4.65
CA GLY A 112 -8.61 7.57 -3.23
C GLY A 112 -9.91 7.42 -2.43
N ASP A 113 -10.91 6.73 -2.99
CA ASP A 113 -12.23 6.50 -2.39
C ASP A 113 -12.17 5.42 -1.29
N LYS A 114 -11.26 4.45 -1.43
CA LYS A 114 -11.04 3.39 -0.46
C LYS A 114 -9.57 3.21 -0.15
N LEU A 115 -9.26 3.09 1.13
CA LEU A 115 -7.94 2.68 1.63
C LEU A 115 -7.85 1.16 1.55
N ILE A 116 -7.15 0.68 0.53
CA ILE A 116 -6.88 -0.75 0.39
C ILE A 116 -5.49 -1.05 0.93
N SER A 117 -5.38 -2.05 1.79
CA SER A 117 -4.11 -2.51 2.35
C SER A 117 -3.75 -3.90 1.84
N PHE A 118 -2.46 -4.19 1.73
CA PHE A 118 -1.94 -5.51 1.47
C PHE A 118 -1.31 -6.11 2.73
N THR A 119 -1.64 -7.36 3.05
CA THR A 119 -0.91 -8.11 4.08
C THR A 119 0.11 -9.06 3.45
N PRO A 120 1.42 -8.91 3.76
CA PRO A 120 2.43 -9.84 3.29
C PRO A 120 2.38 -11.18 4.04
N ARG A 121 1.74 -11.22 5.22
CA ARG A 121 1.52 -12.46 5.95
C ARG A 121 0.40 -13.24 5.30
N ARG A 122 0.69 -14.49 4.96
CA ARG A 122 -0.33 -15.43 4.50
C ARG A 122 -1.38 -15.64 5.59
N GLY A 123 -2.65 -15.61 5.19
CA GLY A 123 -3.73 -16.05 6.06
C GLY A 123 -3.71 -17.57 6.19
N TYR A 124 -4.11 -18.05 7.37
CA TYR A 124 -4.35 -19.46 7.63
C TYR A 124 -5.69 -19.58 8.35
N GLY A 125 -6.57 -20.45 7.87
CA GLY A 125 -7.93 -20.56 8.41
C GLY A 125 -8.76 -19.32 8.10
N ASP A 126 -9.39 -18.75 9.11
CA ASP A 126 -10.40 -17.70 9.01
C ASP A 126 -9.91 -16.31 9.46
N SER A 127 -8.60 -16.11 9.64
CA SER A 127 -8.08 -14.81 10.09
C SER A 127 -6.76 -14.39 9.44
N LEU A 128 -6.63 -13.08 9.26
CA LEU A 128 -5.43 -12.37 8.90
C LEU A 128 -4.89 -11.68 10.16
N LYS A 129 -3.62 -11.95 10.49
CA LYS A 129 -3.01 -11.46 11.73
C LYS A 129 -2.05 -10.31 11.47
N LEU A 130 -2.12 -9.27 12.31
CA LEU A 130 -1.25 -8.10 12.27
C LEU A 130 -1.21 -7.43 10.89
N VAL A 131 -2.38 -7.21 10.30
CA VAL A 131 -2.53 -6.59 8.98
C VAL A 131 -2.05 -5.13 9.05
N PRO A 132 -1.04 -4.73 8.24
CA PRO A 132 -0.66 -3.34 8.09
C PRO A 132 -1.87 -2.49 7.70
N ALA A 133 -2.04 -1.32 8.32
CA ALA A 133 -3.21 -0.46 8.13
C ALA A 133 -4.59 -1.11 8.37
N GLY A 134 -4.68 -2.34 8.89
CA GLY A 134 -5.95 -3.03 9.09
C GLY A 134 -6.91 -2.29 10.02
N ALA A 135 -6.40 -1.44 10.91
CA ALA A 135 -7.24 -0.61 11.78
C ALA A 135 -7.98 0.50 11.00
N VAL A 136 -7.49 0.91 9.83
CA VAL A 136 -8.02 2.04 9.03
C VAL A 136 -8.38 1.68 7.60
N ALA A 137 -8.04 0.48 7.12
CA ALA A 137 -8.37 0.03 5.77
C ALA A 137 -9.87 -0.23 5.58
N ASP A 138 -10.34 -0.05 4.35
CA ASP A 138 -11.68 -0.41 3.88
C ASP A 138 -11.71 -1.83 3.30
N ALA A 139 -10.58 -2.29 2.76
CA ALA A 139 -10.40 -3.64 2.25
C ALA A 139 -8.95 -4.11 2.44
N VAL A 140 -8.75 -5.42 2.58
CA VAL A 140 -7.45 -6.05 2.70
C VAL A 140 -7.26 -7.08 1.60
N VAL A 141 -6.22 -6.91 0.80
CA VAL A 141 -5.75 -7.90 -0.16
C VAL A 141 -4.80 -8.86 0.55
N ALA A 142 -5.09 -10.15 0.48
CA ALA A 142 -4.36 -11.18 1.19
C ALA A 142 -4.14 -12.43 0.32
N PHE A 143 -3.11 -13.20 0.66
CA PHE A 143 -2.92 -14.54 0.12
C PHE A 143 -3.36 -15.60 1.15
N VAL A 144 -4.39 -16.36 0.82
CA VAL A 144 -5.02 -17.35 1.72
C VAL A 144 -5.20 -18.67 0.97
N ASP A 145 -4.61 -19.74 1.47
CA ASP A 145 -4.76 -21.10 0.92
C ASP A 145 -4.58 -21.23 -0.60
N GLY A 146 -3.58 -20.52 -1.17
CA GLY A 146 -3.31 -20.59 -2.61
C GLY A 146 -4.10 -19.60 -3.46
N ARG A 147 -4.86 -18.69 -2.85
CA ARG A 147 -5.72 -17.71 -3.52
C ARG A 147 -5.34 -16.29 -3.12
N VAL A 148 -5.47 -15.35 -4.04
CA VAL A 148 -5.52 -13.92 -3.70
C VAL A 148 -6.97 -13.56 -3.45
N VAL A 149 -7.24 -12.99 -2.28
CA VAL A 149 -8.59 -12.59 -1.87
C VAL A 149 -8.59 -11.12 -1.46
N ALA A 150 -9.71 -10.45 -1.67
CA ALA A 150 -10.02 -9.15 -1.08
C ALA A 150 -11.06 -9.34 0.02
N VAL A 151 -10.69 -8.98 1.24
CA VAL A 151 -11.57 -9.04 2.41
C VAL A 151 -12.06 -7.62 2.71
N PRO A 152 -13.37 -7.33 2.62
CA PRO A 152 -13.90 -6.06 3.08
C PRO A 152 -13.68 -5.93 4.59
N VAL A 153 -13.32 -4.74 5.05
CA VAL A 153 -13.07 -4.51 6.48
C VAL A 153 -14.15 -3.60 7.04
N ALA A 154 -14.91 -4.14 8.01
CA ALA A 154 -15.92 -3.43 8.77
C ALA A 154 -15.78 -3.82 10.26
N GLU A 155 -16.79 -4.47 10.83
CA GLU A 155 -16.82 -4.95 12.21
C GLU A 155 -15.95 -6.20 12.46
N ASN A 156 -15.39 -6.79 11.40
CA ASN A 156 -14.48 -7.94 11.44
C ASN A 156 -13.03 -7.58 11.81
N ARG A 157 -12.77 -6.34 12.27
CA ARG A 157 -11.44 -5.87 12.67
C ARG A 157 -11.25 -5.84 14.18
N CYS A 158 -10.08 -6.28 14.65
CA CYS A 158 -9.63 -6.16 16.03
C CYS A 158 -8.30 -5.40 16.05
N PRO A 159 -8.29 -4.09 16.37
CA PRO A 159 -7.07 -3.28 16.42
C PRO A 159 -6.03 -3.85 17.38
N VAL A 160 -4.75 -3.80 17.00
CA VAL A 160 -3.63 -4.34 17.78
C VAL A 160 -2.65 -3.23 18.15
N THR A 161 -2.53 -2.97 19.46
CA THR A 161 -1.52 -2.05 20.00
C THR A 161 -0.11 -2.59 19.76
N ASN A 162 0.80 -1.70 19.36
CA ASN A 162 2.20 -2.04 19.09
C ASN A 162 3.11 -0.85 19.42
N LEU A 163 4.42 -1.10 19.56
CA LEU A 163 5.40 -0.08 19.95
C LEU A 163 5.62 1.01 18.89
N GLY A 164 5.31 0.71 17.62
CA GLY A 164 5.42 1.67 16.53
C GLY A 164 4.19 2.55 16.36
N SER A 165 3.16 2.34 17.21
CA SER A 165 1.85 2.97 17.08
C SER A 165 1.26 2.82 15.67
N LEU A 166 1.57 1.72 14.98
CA LEU A 166 1.08 1.47 13.62
C LEU A 166 -0.41 1.09 13.65
N PRO A 167 -1.20 1.44 12.62
CA PRO A 167 -2.62 1.10 12.51
C PRO A 167 -2.87 -0.39 12.22
N LEU A 168 -2.36 -1.29 13.05
CA LEU A 168 -2.48 -2.74 12.87
C LEU A 168 -3.83 -3.26 13.34
N ALA A 169 -4.35 -4.28 12.66
CA ALA A 169 -5.48 -5.05 13.16
C ALA A 169 -5.37 -6.54 12.77
N ASP A 170 -5.93 -7.40 13.61
CA ASP A 170 -6.32 -8.73 13.18
C ASP A 170 -7.67 -8.63 12.47
N ILE A 171 -7.82 -9.25 11.30
CA ILE A 171 -9.04 -9.23 10.48
C ILE A 171 -9.59 -10.65 10.35
N THR A 172 -10.85 -10.86 10.71
CA THR A 172 -11.57 -12.10 10.41
C THR A 172 -11.96 -12.10 8.93
N ILE A 173 -11.73 -13.22 8.25
CA ILE A 173 -11.99 -13.39 6.83
C ILE A 173 -13.47 -13.73 6.65
N ASP A 174 -14.28 -12.70 6.46
CA ASP A 174 -15.71 -12.79 6.16
C ASP A 174 -15.99 -12.09 4.82
N ASP A 175 -16.92 -12.63 4.03
CA ASP A 175 -17.35 -12.07 2.73
C ASP A 175 -16.20 -11.77 1.74
N ALA A 176 -15.15 -12.60 1.77
CA ALA A 176 -13.97 -12.42 0.94
C ALA A 176 -14.25 -12.72 -0.54
N ALA A 177 -13.92 -11.78 -1.42
CA ALA A 177 -13.94 -11.99 -2.86
C ALA A 177 -12.64 -12.66 -3.31
N VAL A 178 -12.73 -13.73 -4.09
CA VAL A 178 -11.55 -14.38 -4.70
C VAL A 178 -11.18 -13.63 -5.97
N LEU A 179 -9.95 -13.11 -6.02
CA LEU A 179 -9.43 -12.34 -7.15
C LEU A 179 -8.62 -13.19 -8.13
N ALA A 180 -7.90 -14.19 -7.61
CA ALA A 180 -7.12 -15.14 -8.39
C ALA A 180 -6.86 -16.42 -7.60
N GLU A 181 -6.62 -17.53 -8.30
CA GLU A 181 -6.33 -18.84 -7.69
C GLU A 181 -5.07 -19.49 -8.28
N GLY A 182 -4.45 -20.41 -7.54
CA GLY A 182 -3.42 -21.30 -8.08
C GLY A 182 -2.18 -20.58 -8.61
N GLU A 183 -1.86 -20.80 -9.88
CA GLU A 183 -0.71 -20.14 -10.53
C GLU A 183 -0.95 -18.66 -10.78
N ASP A 184 -2.17 -18.27 -11.13
CA ASP A 184 -2.54 -16.87 -11.37
C ASP A 184 -2.41 -16.06 -10.07
N ALA A 185 -2.85 -16.63 -8.94
CA ALA A 185 -2.65 -16.03 -7.62
C ALA A 185 -1.17 -15.78 -7.30
N ARG A 186 -0.28 -16.71 -7.68
CA ARG A 186 1.16 -16.55 -7.51
C ARG A 186 1.75 -15.54 -8.48
N ALA A 187 1.21 -15.44 -9.70
CA ALA A 187 1.64 -14.48 -10.70
C ALA A 187 1.32 -13.04 -10.25
N CYS A 188 0.15 -12.79 -9.68
CA CYS A 188 -0.26 -11.48 -9.15
C CYS A 188 0.67 -10.94 -8.06
N LEU A 189 1.35 -11.83 -7.33
CA LEU A 189 2.29 -11.50 -6.25
C LEU A 189 3.75 -11.34 -6.73
N ARG A 190 4.04 -11.64 -7.99
CA ARG A 190 5.38 -11.45 -8.55
C ARG A 190 5.53 -10.00 -8.97
N LEU A 191 6.68 -9.41 -8.63
CA LEU A 191 7.09 -8.17 -9.25
C LEU A 191 7.24 -8.42 -10.76
N PRO A 192 6.72 -7.54 -11.64
CA PRO A 192 7.04 -7.59 -13.06
C PRO A 192 8.56 -7.65 -13.17
N SER A 193 9.07 -8.60 -13.94
CA SER A 193 10.50 -8.77 -14.16
C SER A 193 11.02 -7.62 -15.02
N THR A 194 11.18 -6.44 -14.42
CA THR A 194 11.84 -5.26 -15.00
C THR A 194 13.35 -5.34 -14.85
N CYS A 195 13.90 -6.55 -14.62
CA CYS A 195 15.30 -6.83 -14.92
C CYS A 195 15.45 -6.86 -16.44
N GLY A 196 15.33 -5.68 -17.06
CA GLY A 196 15.71 -5.44 -18.42
C GLY A 196 17.16 -5.86 -18.56
N SER A 197 17.39 -6.80 -19.48
CA SER A 197 18.68 -7.01 -20.10
C SER A 197 19.23 -5.65 -20.53
N ARG A 198 20.17 -5.10 -19.75
CA ARG A 198 21.15 -4.14 -20.27
C ARG A 198 22.22 -4.91 -21.01
#